data_AF-A0A822GLN5-F1
#
_entry.id   AF-A0A822GLN5-F1
#
_cell.length_a   1.000
_cell.length_b   1.000
_cell.length_c   1.000
_cell.angle_alpha   90.00
_cell.angle_beta   90.00
_cell.angle_gamma   90.00
#
_symmetry.space_group_name_H-M   'P 1'
#
loop_
_entity.id
_entity.type
_entity.pdbx_description
1 polymer ?
#
loop_
_entity_poly.entity_id
_entity_poly.type
_entity_poly.pdbx_seq_one_letter_code
_entity_poly.pdbx_strand_id
1 'polypeptide(L)'
;SIHIIGKSDGGTETLTTADNNKKIEALSDQYIIQLAKLAKQVEKSYNYQSQDLEWSFTNQKLYVLQARPITTLFPIPKYAHGQSGLRCMVSFGTIQGFLQPITPLGQSTLRTILCSILRTVGVNRSTSIEDDISSSPLRHHIFKSASNRLWVD
;
A
#
# COMPACT_ATOMS: atom_id res chain seq x y z
N SER A 1 -13.83 -29.75 0.31
CA SER A 1 -13.93 -28.31 0.62
C SER A 1 -14.89 -28.10 1.77
N ILE A 2 -14.78 -26.98 2.50
CA ILE A 2 -15.73 -26.62 3.56
C ILE A 2 -16.68 -25.57 3.00
N HIS A 3 -17.99 -25.84 3.05
CA HIS A 3 -19.03 -24.90 2.64
C HIS A 3 -19.88 -24.54 3.86
N ILE A 4 -20.15 -23.25 4.06
CA ILE A 4 -21.04 -22.77 5.12
C ILE A 4 -22.32 -22.26 4.45
N ILE A 5 -23.47 -22.84 4.81
CA ILE A 5 -24.78 -22.45 4.27
C ILE A 5 -25.69 -21.95 5.40
N GLY A 6 -26.60 -21.02 5.09
CA GLY A 6 -27.61 -20.57 6.04
C GLY A 6 -28.79 -21.55 6.11
N LYS A 7 -29.29 -21.82 7.32
CA LYS A 7 -30.48 -22.67 7.52
C LYS A 7 -31.78 -21.86 7.43
N SER A 8 -32.86 -22.50 7.02
CA SER A 8 -34.19 -21.87 6.89
C SER A 8 -34.81 -21.42 8.22
N ASP A 9 -34.40 -22.04 9.33
CA ASP A 9 -34.83 -21.73 10.70
C ASP A 9 -33.85 -20.78 11.44
N GLY A 10 -32.82 -20.29 10.74
CA GLY A 10 -31.77 -19.45 11.30
C GLY A 10 -30.52 -20.25 11.72
N GLY A 11 -29.37 -19.59 11.68
CA GLY A 11 -28.07 -20.21 11.91
C GLY A 11 -27.40 -20.71 10.63
N THR A 12 -26.29 -21.42 10.80
CA THR A 12 -25.47 -21.93 9.70
C THR A 12 -25.23 -23.43 9.82
N GLU A 13 -24.95 -24.07 8.70
CA GLU A 13 -24.52 -25.46 8.61
C GLU A 13 -23.21 -25.54 7.84
N THR A 14 -22.26 -26.30 8.40
CA THR A 14 -20.98 -26.57 7.76
C THR A 14 -21.05 -27.91 7.04
N LEU A 15 -21.11 -27.85 5.71
CA LEU A 15 -21.06 -29.03 4.86
C LEU A 15 -19.60 -29.38 4.56
N THR A 16 -19.18 -30.55 5.04
CA THR A 16 -17.86 -31.11 4.72
C THR A 16 -18.04 -32.08 3.55
N THR A 17 -17.58 -31.70 2.36
CA THR A 17 -17.63 -32.60 1.20
C THR A 17 -16.55 -33.67 1.34
N ALA A 18 -16.92 -34.95 1.33
CA ALA A 18 -16.03 -36.09 1.51
C ALA A 18 -14.97 -36.27 0.39
N ASP A 19 -15.14 -35.57 -0.74
CA ASP A 19 -14.16 -35.57 -1.83
C ASP A 19 -13.10 -34.47 -1.62
N ASN A 20 -12.03 -34.83 -0.91
CA ASN A 20 -10.87 -33.96 -0.70
C ASN A 20 -9.99 -33.77 -1.96
N ASN A 21 -10.30 -34.42 -3.08
CA ASN A 21 -9.42 -34.47 -4.27
C ASN A 21 -9.90 -33.66 -5.50
N LYS A 22 -11.08 -33.05 -5.49
CA LYS A 22 -11.50 -32.13 -6.58
C LYS A 22 -11.30 -30.68 -6.16
N LYS A 23 -10.31 -30.01 -6.77
CA LYS A 23 -10.19 -28.55 -6.75
C LYS A 23 -11.38 -27.96 -7.50
N ILE A 24 -12.43 -27.61 -6.78
CA ILE A 24 -13.56 -26.86 -7.32
C ILE A 24 -13.25 -25.38 -7.10
N GLU A 25 -13.22 -24.61 -8.17
CA GLU A 25 -13.06 -23.16 -8.10
C GLU A 25 -14.33 -22.52 -7.51
N ALA A 26 -14.16 -21.57 -6.58
CA ALA A 26 -15.29 -20.90 -5.93
C ALA A 26 -16.05 -19.95 -6.88
N LEU A 27 -15.36 -19.43 -7.89
CA LEU A 27 -15.88 -18.54 -8.93
C LEU A 27 -15.19 -18.86 -10.24
N SER A 28 -15.90 -18.78 -11.36
CA SER A 28 -15.27 -18.81 -12.69
C SER A 28 -14.47 -17.54 -12.95
N ASP A 29 -13.47 -17.60 -13.84
CA ASP A 29 -12.67 -16.45 -14.29
C ASP A 29 -13.48 -15.19 -14.61
N GLN A 30 -14.62 -15.34 -15.28
CA GLN A 30 -15.50 -14.23 -15.61
C GLN A 30 -15.93 -13.45 -14.35
N TYR A 31 -16.33 -14.15 -13.29
CA TYR A 31 -16.78 -13.55 -12.03
C TYR A 31 -15.60 -13.05 -11.19
N ILE A 32 -14.43 -13.67 -11.28
CA ILE A 32 -13.19 -13.15 -10.66
C ILE A 32 -12.86 -11.77 -11.25
N ILE A 33 -12.92 -11.62 -12.58
CA ILE A 33 -12.69 -10.34 -13.25
C ILE A 33 -13.75 -9.31 -12.86
N GLN A 34 -15.02 -9.71 -12.75
CA GLN A 34 -16.10 -8.82 -12.30
C GLN A 34 -15.90 -8.36 -10.85
N LEU A 35 -15.51 -9.26 -9.95
CA LEU A 35 -15.20 -8.94 -8.56
C LEU A 35 -14.01 -7.98 -8.46
N ALA A 36 -12.95 -8.19 -9.23
CA ALA A 36 -11.81 -7.28 -9.27
C ALA A 36 -12.20 -5.88 -9.78
N LYS A 37 -13.09 -5.79 -10.77
CA LYS A 37 -13.63 -4.49 -11.25
C LYS A 37 -14.47 -3.81 -10.18
N LEU A 38 -15.32 -4.57 -9.48
CA LEU A 38 -16.13 -4.07 -8.36
C LEU A 38 -15.22 -3.52 -7.24
N ALA A 39 -14.18 -4.25 -6.87
CA ALA A 39 -13.22 -3.81 -5.85
C ALA A 39 -12.57 -2.46 -6.22
N LYS A 40 -12.14 -2.29 -7.49
CA LYS A 40 -11.60 -1.02 -7.98
C LYS A 40 -12.62 0.13 -7.96
N GLN A 41 -13.89 -0.16 -8.24
CA GLN A 41 -14.96 0.84 -8.13
C GLN A 41 -15.16 1.27 -6.68
N VAL A 42 -15.11 0.32 -5.73
CA VAL A 42 -15.20 0.63 -4.30
C VAL A 42 -13.99 1.47 -3.87
N GLU A 43 -12.76 1.08 -4.19
CA GLU A 43 -11.56 1.88 -3.89
C GLU A 43 -11.67 3.32 -4.44
N LYS A 44 -12.18 3.48 -5.67
CA LYS A 44 -12.40 4.81 -6.27
C LYS A 44 -13.39 5.65 -5.46
N SER A 45 -14.44 5.05 -4.91
CA SER A 45 -15.40 5.75 -4.03
C SER A 45 -14.77 6.21 -2.70
N TYR A 46 -13.74 5.51 -2.24
CA TYR A 46 -12.94 5.85 -1.05
C TYR A 46 -11.63 6.58 -1.39
N ASN A 47 -11.65 7.47 -2.39
CA ASN A 47 -10.50 8.30 -2.79
C ASN A 47 -9.23 7.49 -3.13
N TYR A 48 -9.40 6.35 -3.79
CA TYR A 48 -8.33 5.43 -4.18
C TYR A 48 -7.53 4.85 -3.00
N GLN A 49 -8.13 4.81 -1.80
CA GLN A 49 -7.56 4.11 -0.66
C GLN A 49 -7.90 2.62 -0.72
N SER A 50 -6.91 1.77 -0.42
CA SER A 50 -7.10 0.31 -0.41
C SER A 50 -8.14 -0.12 0.62
N GLN A 51 -9.08 -0.96 0.19
CA GLN A 51 -10.16 -1.48 1.02
C GLN A 51 -10.06 -3.00 1.17
N ASP A 52 -10.32 -3.47 2.39
CA ASP A 52 -10.67 -4.85 2.72
C ASP A 52 -12.19 -5.02 2.52
N LEU A 53 -12.59 -5.97 1.66
CA LEU A 53 -13.97 -6.14 1.22
C LEU A 53 -14.51 -7.51 1.62
N GLU A 54 -15.66 -7.50 2.31
CA GLU A 54 -16.49 -8.68 2.49
C GLU A 54 -17.60 -8.67 1.43
N TRP A 55 -17.78 -9.79 0.73
CA TRP A 55 -18.69 -9.91 -0.40
C TRP A 55 -19.43 -11.25 -0.39
N SER A 56 -20.55 -11.29 -1.10
CA SER A 56 -21.28 -12.53 -1.36
C SER A 56 -21.63 -12.65 -2.84
N PHE A 57 -21.90 -13.89 -3.26
CA PHE A 57 -22.31 -14.21 -4.62
C PHE A 57 -23.54 -15.10 -4.58
N THR A 58 -24.65 -14.61 -5.13
CA THR A 58 -25.90 -15.36 -5.22
C THR A 58 -26.65 -14.97 -6.48
N ASN A 59 -27.36 -15.92 -7.10
CA ASN A 59 -28.12 -15.70 -8.34
C ASN A 59 -27.31 -14.98 -9.43
N GLN A 60 -26.04 -15.39 -9.59
CA GLN A 60 -25.10 -14.81 -10.57
C GLN A 60 -24.81 -13.31 -10.36
N LYS A 61 -25.04 -12.79 -9.15
CA LYS A 61 -24.81 -11.40 -8.77
C LYS A 61 -23.86 -11.30 -7.58
N LEU A 62 -22.98 -10.32 -7.65
CA LEU A 62 -22.04 -9.97 -6.58
C LEU A 62 -22.64 -8.87 -5.70
N TYR A 63 -22.50 -9.02 -4.39
CA TYR A 63 -22.93 -8.04 -3.40
C TYR A 63 -21.76 -7.70 -2.48
N VAL A 64 -21.58 -6.41 -2.19
CA VAL A 64 -20.65 -5.96 -1.14
C VAL A 64 -21.40 -5.93 0.17
N LEU A 65 -20.89 -6.64 1.17
CA LEU A 65 -21.46 -6.68 2.52
C LEU A 65 -20.79 -5.66 3.42
N GLN A 66 -19.46 -5.51 3.29
CA GLN A 66 -18.67 -4.59 4.09
C GLN A 66 -17.45 -4.08 3.32
N ALA A 67 -17.04 -2.84 3.59
CA ALA A 67 -15.78 -2.26 3.15
C ALA A 67 -15.08 -1.58 4.34
N ARG A 68 -13.79 -1.90 4.56
CA ARG A 68 -12.94 -1.31 5.61
C ARG A 68 -11.61 -0.85 5.04
N PRO A 69 -11.04 0.29 5.46
CA PRO A 69 -9.72 0.72 5.01
C PRO A 69 -8.63 -0.23 5.53
N ILE A 70 -7.67 -0.58 4.68
CA ILE A 70 -6.48 -1.34 5.10
C ILE A 70 -5.48 -0.36 5.72
N THR A 71 -5.23 -0.48 7.02
CA THR A 71 -4.35 0.43 7.79
C THR A 71 -2.93 -0.09 7.97
N THR A 72 -2.67 -1.33 7.56
CA THR A 72 -1.38 -2.01 7.77
C THR A 72 -0.39 -1.85 6.61
N LEU A 73 -0.81 -1.23 5.50
CA LEU A 73 0.07 -1.02 4.34
C LEU A 73 1.21 -0.06 4.70
N PHE A 74 2.42 -0.42 4.26
CA PHE A 74 3.55 0.47 4.38
C PHE A 74 3.34 1.68 3.44
N PRO A 75 3.49 2.92 3.94
CA PRO A 75 3.22 4.10 3.13
C PRO A 75 4.24 4.25 2.02
N ILE A 76 3.74 4.39 0.79
CA ILE A 76 4.56 4.75 -0.36
C ILE A 76 4.81 6.26 -0.31
N PRO A 77 6.01 6.74 -0.65
CA PRO A 77 6.27 8.18 -0.67
C PRO A 77 5.37 8.92 -1.65
N LYS A 78 4.90 10.12 -1.26
CA LYS A 78 3.97 10.94 -2.06
C LYS A 78 4.46 11.23 -3.48
N TYR A 79 5.76 11.46 -3.69
CA TYR A 79 6.33 11.68 -5.03
C TYR A 79 6.32 10.43 -5.91
N ALA A 80 6.27 9.23 -5.31
CA ALA A 80 6.21 7.97 -6.03
C ALA A 80 4.76 7.57 -6.37
N HIS A 81 3.76 8.27 -5.84
CA HIS A 81 2.37 8.09 -6.25
C HIS A 81 2.14 8.75 -7.62
N GLY A 82 1.55 8.01 -8.56
CA GLY A 82 1.05 8.56 -9.84
C GLY A 82 2.08 8.72 -10.97
N GLN A 83 3.37 8.45 -10.73
CA GLN A 83 4.37 8.42 -11.80
C GLN A 83 4.44 7.03 -12.46
N SER A 84 4.48 6.98 -13.79
CA SER A 84 4.62 5.74 -14.57
C SER A 84 6.05 5.19 -14.49
N GLY A 85 6.18 3.86 -14.38
CA GLY A 85 7.46 3.15 -14.37
C GLY A 85 7.71 2.31 -13.11
N LEU A 86 8.38 1.17 -13.27
CA LEU A 86 8.85 0.35 -12.15
C LEU A 86 9.99 1.08 -11.42
N ARG A 87 9.92 1.10 -10.09
CA ARG A 87 10.97 1.69 -9.24
C ARG A 87 11.44 0.69 -8.20
N CYS A 88 12.75 0.63 -8.00
CA CYS A 88 13.37 -0.03 -6.87
C CYS A 88 13.69 1.04 -5.82
N MET A 89 13.33 0.81 -4.57
CA MET A 89 13.52 1.76 -3.48
C MET A 89 14.40 1.14 -2.40
N VAL A 90 15.49 1.81 -2.04
CA VAL A 90 16.38 1.34 -0.97
C VAL A 90 16.09 2.12 0.31
N SER A 91 15.74 1.40 1.38
CA SER A 91 15.45 1.98 2.70
C SER A 91 16.74 2.24 3.45
N PHE A 92 17.04 3.48 3.82
CA PHE A 92 18.26 3.81 4.56
C PHE A 92 18.38 3.10 5.92
N GLY A 93 17.26 2.72 6.56
CA GLY A 93 17.27 1.92 7.80
C GLY A 93 17.87 0.52 7.66
N THR A 94 18.09 0.02 6.44
CA THR A 94 18.86 -1.22 6.22
C THR A 94 20.37 -0.98 6.28
N ILE A 95 20.83 0.27 6.19
CA ILE A 95 22.23 0.66 6.31
C ILE A 95 22.46 1.05 7.79
N GLN A 96 23.20 0.20 8.50
CA GLN A 96 23.56 0.31 9.93
C GLN A 96 22.40 0.34 10.94
N GLY A 97 21.72 -0.79 11.16
CA GLY A 97 21.13 -1.14 12.48
C GLY A 97 19.98 -0.27 13.02
N PHE A 98 19.60 0.80 12.34
CA PHE A 98 18.48 1.66 12.72
C PHE A 98 17.16 1.11 12.18
N LEU A 99 16.64 0.08 12.84
CA LEU A 99 15.30 -0.46 12.56
C LEU A 99 14.18 0.43 13.14
N GLN A 100 14.52 1.31 14.06
CA GLN A 100 13.56 2.17 14.73
C GLN A 100 13.29 3.46 13.94
N PRO A 101 12.04 3.98 14.02
CA PRO A 101 11.67 5.26 13.43
C PRO A 101 12.59 6.41 13.89
N ILE A 102 13.18 7.16 12.95
CA ILE A 102 13.92 8.39 13.30
C ILE A 102 12.89 9.50 13.51
N THR A 103 12.99 10.22 14.63
CA THR A 103 12.11 11.35 14.94
C THR A 103 12.19 12.45 13.87
N PRO A 104 11.15 13.29 13.68
CA PRO A 104 11.19 14.39 12.71
C PRO A 104 12.41 15.31 12.88
N LEU A 105 12.77 15.63 14.13
CA LEU A 105 13.97 16.43 14.43
C LEU A 105 15.26 15.70 14.03
N GLY A 106 15.37 14.39 14.34
CA GLY A 106 16.53 13.59 13.97
C GLY A 106 16.75 13.53 12.46
N GLN A 107 15.67 13.45 11.68
CA GLN A 107 15.73 13.49 10.21
C GLN A 107 16.26 14.83 9.72
N SER A 108 15.77 15.95 10.26
CA SER A 108 16.25 17.29 9.91
C SER A 108 17.73 17.50 10.24
N THR A 109 18.17 17.01 11.40
CA THR A 109 19.59 17.09 11.81
C THR A 109 20.48 16.26 10.89
N LEU A 110 20.11 15.00 10.61
CA LEU A 110 20.89 14.12 9.72
C LEU A 110 21.00 14.72 8.31
N ARG A 111 19.89 15.26 7.78
CA ARG A 111 19.88 15.95 6.49
C ARG A 111 20.82 17.15 6.49
N THR A 112 20.79 17.97 7.54
CA THR A 112 21.63 19.17 7.66
C THR A 112 23.12 18.80 7.67
N ILE A 113 23.49 17.77 8.44
CA ILE A 113 24.87 17.27 8.50
C ILE A 113 25.31 16.77 7.12
N LEU A 114 24.50 15.92 6.49
CA LEU A 114 24.84 15.33 5.18
C LEU A 114 24.97 16.40 4.09
N CYS A 115 24.04 17.35 4.03
CA CYS A 115 24.12 18.48 3.11
C CYS A 115 25.35 19.37 3.37
N SER A 116 25.74 19.56 4.64
CA SER A 116 26.94 20.31 5.00
C SER A 116 28.20 19.60 4.51
N ILE A 117 28.29 18.28 4.66
CA ILE A 117 29.41 17.47 4.14
C ILE A 117 29.47 17.58 2.61
N LEU A 118 28.34 17.41 1.91
CA LEU A 118 28.26 17.51 0.45
C LEU A 118 28.70 18.88 -0.07
N ARG A 119 28.34 19.96 0.63
CA ARG A 119 28.81 21.31 0.30
C ARG A 119 30.32 21.45 0.43
N THR A 120 30.93 20.83 1.44
CA THR A 120 32.38 20.84 1.64
C THR A 120 33.14 20.09 0.54
N VAL A 121 32.55 19.06 -0.07
CA VAL A 121 33.12 18.36 -1.25
C VAL A 121 32.72 18.99 -2.60
N GLY A 122 32.22 20.23 -2.60
CA GLY A 122 31.97 21.01 -3.82
C GLY A 122 30.63 20.74 -4.51
N VAL A 123 29.75 19.94 -3.90
CA VAL A 123 28.39 19.71 -4.40
C VAL A 123 27.49 20.85 -3.90
N ASN A 124 27.35 21.89 -4.72
CA ASN A 124 26.54 23.06 -4.38
C ASN A 124 25.04 22.76 -4.61
N ARG A 125 24.36 22.22 -3.59
CA ARG A 125 22.89 22.15 -3.58
C ARG A 125 22.32 22.88 -2.38
N SER A 126 21.49 23.89 -2.64
CA SER A 126 20.70 24.61 -1.64
C SER A 126 19.48 23.78 -1.27
N THR A 127 19.18 23.65 0.03
CA THR A 127 17.87 23.23 0.52
C THR A 127 17.30 24.37 1.34
N SER A 128 16.31 25.10 0.82
CA SER A 128 15.49 26.01 1.63
C SER A 128 14.34 25.21 2.26
N ILE A 129 13.75 25.71 3.34
CA ILE A 129 12.56 25.11 3.98
C ILE A 129 11.38 25.03 2.99
N GLU A 130 11.39 25.86 1.94
CA GLU A 130 10.44 25.80 0.81
C GLU A 130 10.57 24.53 -0.05
N ASP A 131 11.75 23.89 -0.07
CA ASP A 131 11.96 22.60 -0.74
C ASP A 131 11.20 21.44 -0.05
N ASP A 132 10.80 21.59 1.22
CA ASP A 132 9.98 20.60 1.95
C ASP A 132 8.47 20.71 1.68
N ILE A 133 8.00 21.84 1.12
CA ILE A 133 6.58 22.08 0.84
C ILE A 133 6.27 21.90 -0.67
N SER A 134 7.28 22.06 -1.54
CA SER A 134 7.11 21.99 -3.00
C SER A 134 7.16 20.56 -3.56
N SER A 135 6.04 20.11 -4.14
CA SER A 135 5.87 18.84 -4.87
C SER A 135 6.45 18.88 -6.29
N SER A 136 7.59 19.53 -6.52
CA SER A 136 8.15 19.67 -7.87
C SER A 136 8.79 18.37 -8.37
N PRO A 137 8.30 17.75 -9.47
CA PRO A 137 8.78 16.47 -9.98
C PRO A 137 10.14 16.55 -10.71
N LEU A 138 10.72 17.74 -10.89
CA LEU A 138 11.94 17.96 -11.68
C LEU A 138 13.24 18.01 -10.85
N ARG A 139 13.17 17.99 -9.51
CA ARG A 139 14.37 18.02 -8.65
C ARG A 139 14.74 16.62 -8.15
N HIS A 140 15.81 16.05 -8.71
CA HIS A 140 16.42 14.79 -8.24
C HIS A 140 16.95 14.97 -6.80
N HIS A 141 16.21 14.49 -5.82
CA HIS A 141 16.62 14.42 -4.42
C HIS A 141 17.30 13.08 -4.18
N ILE A 142 18.54 13.08 -3.67
CA ILE A 142 19.27 11.84 -3.29
C ILE A 142 18.57 11.15 -2.11
N PHE A 143 17.91 11.91 -1.24
CA PHE A 143 17.17 11.39 -0.10
C PHE A 143 15.77 11.94 -0.08
N LYS A 144 14.79 11.05 0.06
CA LYS A 144 13.38 11.38 0.09
C LYS A 144 12.74 10.73 1.31
N SER A 145 11.89 11.45 2.04
CA SER A 145 11.22 10.93 3.23
C SER A 145 9.86 10.31 2.88
N ALA A 146 9.54 9.18 3.52
CA ALA A 146 8.18 8.69 3.63
C ALA A 146 7.98 8.11 5.03
N SER A 147 7.04 8.70 5.77
CA SER A 147 6.87 8.46 7.21
C SER A 147 8.19 8.65 7.96
N ASN A 148 8.58 7.69 8.81
CA ASN A 148 9.77 7.81 9.65
C ASN A 148 11.04 7.19 9.02
N ARG A 149 11.07 7.06 7.69
CA ARG A 149 12.20 6.48 6.94
C ARG A 149 12.68 7.39 5.80
N LEU A 150 13.99 7.30 5.56
CA LEU A 150 14.69 7.91 4.43
C LEU A 150 14.86 6.89 3.31
N TRP A 151 14.61 7.33 2.08
CA TRP A 151 14.66 6.54 0.86
C TRP A 151 15.65 7.14 -0.12
N VAL A 152 16.32 6.28 -0.88
CA VAL A 152 17.15 6.65 -2.04
C VAL A 152 16.56 5.93 -3.25
N ASP A 153 16.38 6.66 -4.36
CA ASP A 153 16.02 6.13 -5.68
C ASP A 153 17.14 6.34 -6.71
#